data_AF-A0ABD0YYH7-F1
#
_entry.id   AF-A0ABD0YYH7-F1
#
_cell.length_a   1.000
_cell.length_b   1.000
_cell.length_c   1.000
_cell.angle_alpha   90.00
_cell.angle_beta   90.00
_cell.angle_gamma   90.00
#
_symmetry.space_group_name_H-M   'P 1'
#
loop_
_entity.id
_entity.type
_entity.pdbx_description
1 polymer ?
#
loop_
_entity_poly.entity_id
_entity_poly.type
_entity_poly.pdbx_seq_one_letter_code
_entity_poly.pdbx_strand_id
1 'polypeptide(L)'
;MGSLFRSEEVLLGQMFLQPEAAYTSVSRLGEEGIVEFRDLNENINSFQLKYVGDVRRAEEMERKLNFIKSEIQKEEIEMPEETSSISEIPTMREITELEVLTYAFPKIIIWSLY
;
A
#
# COMPACT_ATOMS: atom_id res chain seq x y z
N MET A 1 -5.73 3.40 31.39
CA MET A 1 -5.21 4.78 31.27
C MET A 1 -4.27 5.07 32.44
N GLY A 2 -3.11 4.41 32.51
CA GLY A 2 -2.20 4.51 33.64
C GLY A 2 -0.82 3.95 33.30
N SER A 3 -0.08 4.64 32.44
CA SER A 3 1.29 4.25 32.07
C SER A 3 2.17 5.41 31.57
N LEU A 4 1.90 6.65 31.98
CA LEU A 4 2.77 7.79 31.59
C LEU A 4 4.22 7.69 32.12
N PHE A 5 4.48 6.81 33.11
CA PHE A 5 5.78 6.68 33.76
C PHE A 5 6.49 5.34 33.52
N ARG A 6 5.87 4.36 32.84
CA ARG A 6 6.47 3.05 32.55
C ARG A 6 6.07 2.57 31.16
N SER A 7 6.99 1.86 30.49
CA SER A 7 6.71 1.16 29.25
C SER A 7 5.57 0.16 29.43
N GLU A 8 4.74 0.01 28.40
CA GLU A 8 3.70 -1.00 28.35
C GLU A 8 4.32 -2.41 28.27
N GLU A 9 3.64 -3.41 28.81
CA GLU A 9 4.09 -4.79 28.72
C GLU A 9 3.91 -5.31 27.29
N VAL A 10 4.97 -5.88 26.72
CA VAL A 10 4.97 -6.43 25.35
C VAL A 10 5.16 -7.94 25.39
N LEU A 11 4.48 -8.64 24.48
CA LEU A 11 4.57 -10.10 24.32
C LEU A 11 5.15 -10.44 22.95
N LEU A 12 6.12 -11.35 22.93
CA LEU A 12 6.58 -11.98 21.69
C LEU A 12 5.72 -13.21 21.39
N GLY A 13 4.92 -13.14 20.33
CA GLY A 13 4.14 -14.26 19.80
C GLY A 13 4.66 -14.73 18.44
N GLN A 14 4.36 -15.99 18.09
CA GLN A 14 4.60 -16.53 16.75
C GLN A 14 3.26 -16.69 16.03
N MET A 15 3.16 -16.14 14.82
CA MET A 15 1.96 -16.20 13.99
C MET A 15 2.18 -17.13 12.80
N PHE A 16 1.26 -18.07 12.58
CA PHE A 16 1.25 -18.94 11.41
C PHE A 16 0.09 -18.54 10.49
N LEU A 17 0.42 -18.07 9.28
CA LEU A 17 -0.58 -17.63 8.30
C LEU A 17 -0.57 -18.54 7.08
N GLN A 18 -1.78 -18.89 6.62
CA GLN A 18 -1.96 -19.46 5.29
C GLN A 18 -1.75 -18.38 4.24
N PRO A 19 -1.10 -18.67 3.09
CA PRO A 19 -0.83 -17.67 2.06
C PRO A 19 -2.06 -16.92 1.56
N GLU A 20 -3.21 -17.60 1.47
CA GLU A 20 -4.48 -17.03 0.99
C GLU A 20 -5.08 -16.01 1.98
N ALA A 21 -4.90 -16.24 3.29
CA ALA A 21 -5.39 -15.37 4.34
C ALA A 21 -4.36 -14.32 4.79
N ALA A 22 -3.12 -14.42 4.30
CA ALA A 22 -2.01 -13.57 4.74
C ALA A 22 -2.29 -12.09 4.47
N TYR A 23 -2.80 -11.75 3.28
CA TYR A 23 -3.11 -10.38 2.90
C TYR A 23 -4.12 -9.73 3.85
N THR A 24 -5.30 -10.36 4.01
CA THR A 24 -6.38 -9.83 4.85
C THR A 24 -5.98 -9.75 6.33
N SER A 25 -5.23 -10.74 6.81
CA SER A 25 -4.80 -10.78 8.21
C SER A 25 -3.79 -9.67 8.52
N VAL A 26 -2.78 -9.50 7.66
CA VAL A 26 -1.75 -8.46 7.82
C VAL A 26 -2.34 -7.06 7.62
N SER A 27 -3.24 -6.90 6.65
CA SER A 27 -4.00 -5.67 6.41
C SER A 27 -4.71 -5.22 7.67
N ARG A 28 -5.52 -6.11 8.28
CA ARG A 28 -6.25 -5.80 9.51
C ARG A 28 -5.33 -5.49 10.69
N LEU A 29 -4.23 -6.23 10.83
CA LEU A 29 -3.22 -5.94 11.86
C LEU A 29 -2.57 -4.55 11.66
N GLY A 30 -2.42 -4.11 10.41
CA GLY A 30 -1.95 -2.77 10.06
C GLY A 30 -2.92 -1.66 10.45
N GLU A 31 -4.24 -1.90 10.35
CA GLU A 31 -5.28 -0.94 10.78
C GLU A 31 -5.29 -0.76 12.31
N GLU A 32 -5.12 -1.86 13.05
CA GLU A 32 -5.09 -1.81 14.52
C GLU A 32 -3.79 -1.17 15.04
N GLY A 33 -2.67 -1.29 14.32
CA GLY A 33 -1.42 -0.59 14.63
C GLY A 33 -0.71 -1.02 15.93
N ILE A 34 -1.05 -2.19 16.47
CA ILE A 34 -0.56 -2.69 17.78
C ILE A 34 0.58 -3.71 17.67
N VAL A 35 1.01 -4.07 16.46
CA VAL A 35 1.99 -5.15 16.24
C VAL A 35 3.30 -4.62 15.65
N GLU A 36 4.42 -5.16 16.12
CA GLU A 36 5.74 -4.95 15.54
C GLU A 36 6.27 -6.26 14.96
N PHE A 37 6.62 -6.25 13.66
CA PHE A 37 7.18 -7.42 13.00
C PHE A 37 8.70 -7.45 13.16
N ARG A 38 9.23 -8.59 13.62
CA ARG A 38 10.67 -8.87 13.62
C ARG A 38 11.07 -9.49 12.30
N ASP A 39 12.17 -9.02 11.71
CA ASP A 39 12.75 -9.65 10.53
C ASP A 39 13.33 -11.03 10.90
N LEU A 40 12.89 -12.05 10.17
CA LEU A 40 13.40 -13.42 10.29
C LEU A 40 14.35 -13.77 9.12
N ASN A 41 14.47 -12.89 8.12
CA ASN A 41 15.15 -13.11 6.86
C ASN A 41 16.45 -12.30 6.73
N GLU A 42 17.09 -11.92 7.83
CA GLU A 42 18.29 -11.05 7.85
C GLU A 42 19.44 -11.54 6.93
N ASN A 43 19.51 -12.85 6.67
CA ASN A 43 20.55 -13.46 5.82
C ASN A 43 20.14 -13.63 4.34
N ILE A 44 18.93 -13.23 3.97
CA ILE A 44 18.40 -13.37 2.61
C ILE A 44 18.50 -12.03 1.90
N ASN A 45 18.98 -12.05 0.66
CA ASN A 45 19.02 -10.84 -0.16
C ASN A 45 17.60 -10.34 -0.44
N SER A 46 17.39 -9.02 -0.37
CA SER A 46 16.09 -8.38 -0.62
C SER A 46 15.45 -8.80 -1.94
N PHE A 47 16.24 -9.08 -2.98
CA PHE A 47 15.75 -9.54 -4.28
C PHE A 47 15.21 -10.98 -4.32
N GLN A 48 15.53 -11.79 -3.33
CA GLN A 48 15.11 -13.20 -3.23
C GLN A 48 13.89 -13.38 -2.33
N LEU A 49 13.40 -12.30 -1.71
CA LEU A 49 12.21 -12.34 -0.88
C LEU A 49 10.98 -12.71 -1.73
N LYS A 50 10.05 -13.45 -1.13
CA LYS A 50 8.89 -14.04 -1.83
C LYS A 50 7.99 -13.00 -2.52
N TYR A 51 7.88 -11.79 -1.98
CA TYR A 51 6.91 -10.75 -2.39
C TYR A 51 7.54 -9.58 -3.17
N VAL A 52 8.80 -9.70 -3.63
CA VAL A 52 9.50 -8.61 -4.34
C VAL A 52 8.78 -8.18 -5.61
N GLY A 53 8.18 -9.13 -6.34
CA GLY A 53 7.42 -8.83 -7.55
C GLY A 53 6.22 -7.93 -7.24
N ASP A 54 5.54 -8.16 -6.13
CA ASP A 54 4.35 -7.40 -5.72
C ASP A 54 4.73 -5.99 -5.29
N VAL A 55 5.83 -5.86 -4.54
CA VAL A 55 6.38 -4.55 -4.15
C VAL A 55 6.78 -3.72 -5.37
N ARG A 56 7.46 -4.32 -6.34
CA ARG A 56 7.83 -3.63 -7.59
C ARG A 56 6.61 -3.18 -8.39
N ARG A 57 5.56 -3.99 -8.46
CA ARG A 57 4.30 -3.61 -9.13
C ARG A 57 3.67 -2.39 -8.46
N ALA A 58 3.64 -2.36 -7.13
CA ALA A 58 3.14 -1.21 -6.37
C ALA A 58 3.98 0.05 -6.62
N GLU A 59 5.32 -0.06 -6.65
CA GLU A 59 6.22 1.04 -6.96
C GLU A 59 6.00 1.61 -8.38
N GLU A 60 5.77 0.75 -9.37
CA GLU A 60 5.45 1.17 -10.73
C GLU A 60 4.11 1.91 -10.83
N MET A 61 3.09 1.44 -10.09
CA MET A 61 1.80 2.10 -9.99
C MET A 61 1.93 3.49 -9.35
N GLU A 62 2.64 3.59 -8.24
CA GLU A 62 2.91 4.85 -7.54
C GLU A 62 3.59 5.87 -8.48
N ARG A 63 4.60 5.42 -9.26
CA ARG A 63 5.26 6.27 -10.25
C ARG A 63 4.29 6.85 -11.29
N LYS A 64 3.32 6.05 -11.77
CA LYS A 64 2.31 6.52 -12.73
C LYS A 64 1.34 7.51 -12.08
N LEU A 65 0.89 7.23 -10.85
CA LEU A 65 0.01 8.13 -10.11
C LEU A 65 0.68 9.49 -9.84
N ASN A 66 1.96 9.48 -9.46
CA ASN A 66 2.74 10.70 -9.28
C ASN A 66 2.90 11.50 -10.58
N PHE A 67 3.09 10.80 -11.71
CA PHE A 67 3.09 11.46 -13.02
C PHE A 67 1.74 12.13 -13.32
N ILE A 68 0.63 11.43 -13.14
CA ILE A 68 -0.72 11.97 -13.35
C ILE A 68 -0.96 13.20 -12.45
N LYS A 69 -0.61 13.11 -11.16
CA LYS A 69 -0.70 14.23 -10.23
C LYS A 69 0.10 15.44 -10.70
N SER A 70 1.29 15.21 -11.25
CA SER A 70 2.13 16.29 -11.79
C SER A 70 1.54 16.94 -13.05
N GLU A 71 0.84 16.18 -13.91
CA GLU A 71 0.14 16.73 -15.07
C GLU A 71 -1.09 17.55 -14.65
N ILE A 72 -1.89 17.05 -13.70
CA ILE A 72 -3.05 17.77 -13.14
C ILE A 72 -2.62 19.12 -12.53
N GLN A 73 -1.51 19.13 -11.79
CA GLN A 73 -0.95 20.35 -11.22
C GLN A 73 -0.48 21.35 -12.28
N LYS A 74 0.01 20.88 -13.43
CA LYS A 74 0.39 21.77 -14.56
C LYS A 74 -0.81 22.41 -15.23
N GLU A 75 -1.94 21.71 -15.30
CA GLU A 75 -3.18 22.23 -15.88
C GLU A 75 -4.02 23.08 -14.91
N GLU A 76 -3.50 23.38 -13.71
CA GLU A 76 -4.18 24.16 -12.66
C GLU A 76 -5.59 23.66 -12.31
N ILE A 77 -5.82 22.34 -12.44
CA ILE A 77 -7.09 21.72 -12.07
C ILE A 77 -7.12 21.57 -10.55
N GLU A 78 -8.08 22.21 -9.88
CA GLU A 78 -8.31 22.05 -8.45
C GLU A 78 -8.69 20.59 -8.15
N MET A 79 -7.78 19.85 -7.51
CA MET A 79 -8.10 18.53 -6.97
C MET A 79 -9.06 18.71 -5.80
N PRO A 80 -10.16 17.93 -5.73
CA PRO A 80 -11.02 17.94 -4.56
C PRO A 80 -10.20 17.56 -3.33
N GLU A 81 -10.35 18.34 -2.25
CA GLU A 81 -9.68 18.05 -0.98
C GLU A 81 -10.07 16.64 -0.52
N GLU A 82 -9.06 15.84 -0.19
CA GLU A 82 -9.25 14.48 0.35
C GLU A 82 -10.10 14.59 1.63
N THR A 83 -11.39 14.31 1.52
CA THR A 83 -12.24 14.13 2.70
C THR A 83 -11.60 13.05 3.56
N SER A 84 -11.24 13.43 4.77
CA SER A 84 -10.40 12.75 5.75
C SER A 84 -10.97 11.44 6.32
N SER A 85 -11.64 10.63 5.51
CA SER A 85 -11.88 9.24 5.85
C SER A 85 -10.64 8.47 5.43
N ILE A 86 -9.91 7.94 6.41
CA ILE A 86 -8.96 6.86 6.20
C ILE A 86 -9.70 5.82 5.34
N SER A 87 -9.32 5.71 4.07
CA SER A 87 -9.94 4.72 3.18
C SER A 87 -9.66 3.34 3.77
N GLU A 88 -10.68 2.48 3.79
CA GLU A 88 -10.51 1.06 4.08
C GLU A 88 -9.38 0.53 3.19
N ILE A 89 -8.53 -0.35 3.75
CA ILE A 89 -7.41 -0.90 2.98
C ILE A 89 -7.99 -1.63 1.75
N PRO A 90 -7.53 -1.30 0.54
CA PRO A 90 -8.10 -1.87 -0.67
C PRO A 90 -7.92 -3.38 -0.68
N THR A 91 -8.94 -4.06 -1.20
CA THR A 91 -8.86 -5.51 -1.42
C THR A 91 -7.87 -5.82 -2.54
N MET A 92 -7.33 -7.04 -2.55
CA MET A 92 -6.40 -7.47 -3.62
C MET A 92 -7.02 -7.34 -5.03
N ARG A 93 -8.35 -7.44 -5.14
CA ARG A 93 -9.07 -7.23 -6.41
C ARG A 93 -9.05 -5.77 -6.84
N GLU A 94 -9.35 -4.86 -5.93
CA GLU A 94 -9.30 -3.42 -6.18
C GLU A 94 -7.91 -2.95 -6.58
N ILE A 95 -6.86 -3.49 -5.95
CA ILE A 95 -5.47 -3.21 -6.36
C ILE A 95 -5.23 -3.61 -7.81
N THR A 96 -5.73 -4.78 -8.21
CA THR A 96 -5.60 -5.28 -9.58
C THR A 96 -6.38 -4.40 -10.57
N GLU A 97 -7.56 -3.93 -10.18
CA GLU A 97 -8.37 -3.02 -11.00
C GLU A 97 -7.70 -1.64 -11.14
N LEU A 98 -7.15 -1.09 -10.05
CA LEU A 98 -6.36 0.13 -10.05
C LEU A 98 -5.15 0.00 -10.97
N GLU A 99 -4.46 -1.14 -10.93
CA GLU A 99 -3.36 -1.42 -11.83
C GLU A 99 -3.81 -1.30 -13.30
N VAL A 100 -4.91 -1.95 -13.69
CA VAL A 100 -5.47 -1.87 -15.05
C VAL A 100 -5.85 -0.43 -15.44
N LEU A 101 -6.48 0.31 -14.53
CA LEU A 101 -6.87 1.70 -14.76
C LEU A 101 -5.65 2.60 -15.00
N THR A 102 -4.56 2.42 -14.24
CA THR A 102 -3.32 3.19 -14.48
C THR A 102 -2.67 2.90 -15.84
N TYR A 103 -2.92 1.73 -16.44
CA TYR A 103 -2.48 1.44 -17.81
C TYR A 103 -3.39 2.05 -18.88
N ALA A 104 -4.68 2.22 -18.59
CA ALA A 104 -5.65 2.78 -19.52
C ALA A 104 -5.60 4.33 -19.57
N PHE A 105 -5.34 4.97 -18.43
CA PHE A 105 -5.42 6.43 -18.29
C PHE A 105 -4.50 7.23 -19.23
N PRO A 106 -3.21 6.87 -19.40
CA PRO A 106 -2.33 7.58 -20.33
C PRO A 106 -2.83 7.50 -21.78
N LYS A 107 -3.48 6.38 -22.16
CA LYS A 107 -4.06 6.23 -23.50
C LYS A 107 -5.25 7.18 -23.70
N ILE A 108 -6.08 7.38 -22.69
CA ILE A 108 -7.25 8.28 -22.76
C ILE A 108 -6.79 9.74 -22.89
N ILE A 109 -5.79 10.17 -22.12
CA ILE A 109 -5.23 11.53 -22.23
C ILE A 109 -4.66 11.77 -23.63
N ILE A 110 -3.87 10.82 -24.16
CA ILE A 110 -3.29 10.94 -25.51
C ILE A 110 -4.37 10.97 -26.60
N TRP A 111 -5.46 10.20 -26.44
CA TRP A 111 -6.59 10.21 -27.38
C TRP A 111 -7.46 11.47 -27.27
N SER A 112 -7.48 12.15 -26.12
CA SER A 112 -8.19 13.43 -25.96
C SER A 112 -7.43 14.63 -26.54
N LEU A 113 -6.14 14.45 -26.87
CA LEU A 113 -5.27 15.47 -27.45
C LEU A 113 -5.16 15.38 -28.99
N TYR A 114 -5.93 14.49 -29.64
CA TYR A 114 -6.07 14.34 -31.10
C TYR A 114 -7.51 14.58 -31.53
#